data_AF-A0A4R5NES2-F1
#
_entry.id   AF-A0A4R5NES2-F1
#
_cell.length_a   1.000
_cell.length_b   1.000
_cell.length_c   1.000
_cell.angle_alpha   90.00
_cell.angle_beta   90.00
_cell.angle_gamma   90.00
#
_symmetry.space_group_name_H-M   'P 1'
#
loop_
_entity.id
_entity.type
_entity.pdbx_description
1 polymer ?
#
loop_
_entity_poly.entity_id
_entity_poly.type
_entity_poly.pdbx_seq_one_letter_code
_entity_poly.pdbx_strand_id
1 'polypeptide(L)'
;METKINLVDKSRQSTAAEFASKRKNYSYVSFDNLYSNTSLYYGTKVHQSGHIKDLDMEHKYLLIALDGNDESKTIKLKYNLSNFERGNVSLQENDPIKFYGRVLATDNYINDKGRTVQRPVISADFIQSKI
;
A
#
# COMPACT_ATOMS: atom_id res chain seq x y z
N MET A 1 15.15 -11.63 3.28
CA MET A 1 15.04 -11.93 4.73
C MET A 1 13.57 -11.86 5.11
N GLU A 2 13.02 -12.87 5.79
CA GLU A 2 11.62 -12.83 6.22
C GLU A 2 11.47 -11.98 7.48
N THR A 3 10.60 -10.97 7.47
CA THR A 3 10.28 -10.21 8.68
C THR A 3 8.89 -10.60 9.18
N LYS A 4 8.86 -11.31 10.32
CA LYS A 4 7.62 -11.75 10.98
C LYS A 4 7.20 -10.71 12.02
N ILE A 5 6.04 -10.09 11.82
CA ILE A 5 5.52 -9.08 12.74
C ILE A 5 4.51 -9.75 13.68
N ASN A 6 5.02 -10.22 14.84
CA ASN A 6 4.23 -10.98 15.82
C ASN A 6 3.63 -10.14 16.96
N LEU A 7 3.81 -8.82 16.98
CA LEU A 7 3.53 -7.96 18.15
C LEU A 7 2.18 -7.22 18.11
N VAL A 8 1.27 -7.57 17.20
CA VAL A 8 0.01 -6.84 17.02
C VAL A 8 -1.09 -7.51 17.81
N ASP A 9 -1.83 -6.72 18.60
CA ASP A 9 -3.12 -7.15 19.13
C ASP A 9 -4.07 -7.45 17.96
N LYS A 10 -4.25 -8.76 17.68
CA LYS A 10 -5.09 -9.27 16.60
C LYS A 10 -6.55 -8.86 16.72
N SER A 11 -7.01 -8.41 17.90
CA SER A 11 -8.37 -7.90 18.10
C SER A 11 -8.66 -6.62 17.29
N ARG A 12 -7.63 -5.83 16.96
CA ARG A 12 -7.75 -4.61 16.17
C ARG A 12 -7.69 -4.85 14.66
N GLN A 13 -7.33 -6.06 14.23
CA GLN A 13 -7.30 -6.45 12.82
C GLN A 13 -8.65 -7.01 12.39
N SER A 14 -9.01 -6.77 11.13
CA SER A 14 -10.21 -7.35 10.50
C SER A 14 -9.84 -8.52 9.58
N THR A 15 -10.72 -9.50 9.42
CA THR A 15 -10.60 -10.52 8.37
C THR A 15 -11.04 -9.99 7.01
N ALA A 16 -10.67 -10.65 5.92
CA ALA A 16 -11.18 -10.33 4.58
C ALA A 16 -12.70 -10.30 4.49
N ALA A 17 -13.37 -11.23 5.20
CA ALA A 17 -14.82 -11.35 5.24
C ALA A 17 -15.48 -10.18 5.98
N GLU A 18 -14.94 -9.81 7.14
CA GLU A 18 -15.40 -8.63 7.90
C GLU A 18 -15.23 -7.34 7.08
N PHE A 19 -14.16 -7.23 6.29
CA PHE A 19 -13.93 -6.07 5.43
C PHE A 19 -14.75 -6.09 4.12
N ALA A 20 -15.27 -7.24 3.68
CA ALA A 20 -15.90 -7.41 2.36
C ALA A 20 -17.03 -6.41 2.09
N SER A 21 -17.88 -6.15 3.10
CA SER A 21 -18.99 -5.19 3.02
C SER A 21 -18.54 -3.74 2.77
N LYS A 22 -17.30 -3.40 3.15
CA LYS A 22 -16.70 -2.06 2.99
C LYS A 22 -16.00 -1.88 1.65
N ARG A 23 -15.62 -2.96 0.95
CA ARG A 23 -14.86 -2.93 -0.31
C ARG A 23 -15.56 -2.10 -1.40
N LYS A 24 -16.89 -2.14 -1.45
CA LYS A 24 -17.71 -1.36 -2.39
C LYS A 24 -17.53 0.16 -2.31
N ASN A 25 -16.97 0.67 -1.21
CA ASN A 25 -16.71 2.09 -1.00
C ASN A 25 -15.36 2.55 -1.56
N TYR A 26 -14.59 1.65 -2.19
CA TYR A 26 -13.28 1.94 -2.76
C TYR A 26 -13.36 1.76 -4.27
N SER A 27 -12.84 2.72 -5.01
CA SER A 27 -12.76 2.64 -6.46
C SER A 27 -11.42 2.07 -6.89
N TYR A 28 -11.43 1.21 -7.90
CA TYR A 28 -10.20 0.93 -8.62
C TYR A 28 -9.79 2.19 -9.39
N VAL A 29 -8.53 2.58 -9.24
CA VAL A 29 -7.92 3.64 -10.06
C VAL A 29 -6.69 3.02 -10.70
N SER A 30 -6.57 3.13 -12.02
CA SER A 30 -5.39 2.61 -12.69
C SER A 30 -4.13 3.33 -12.20
N PHE A 31 -3.03 2.59 -12.17
CA PHE A 31 -1.73 3.10 -11.76
C PHE A 31 -1.36 4.39 -12.52
N ASP A 32 -1.40 4.39 -13.86
CA ASP A 32 -1.03 5.54 -14.69
C ASP A 32 -1.83 6.79 -14.33
N ASN A 33 -3.12 6.62 -14.08
CA ASN A 33 -4.00 7.72 -13.77
C ASN A 33 -3.77 8.24 -12.34
N LEU A 34 -3.54 7.34 -11.38
CA LEU A 34 -3.19 7.74 -10.03
C LEU A 34 -1.86 8.51 -10.00
N TYR A 35 -0.88 8.11 -10.81
CA TYR A 35 0.44 8.75 -10.87
C TYR A 35 0.41 10.09 -11.61
N SER A 36 -0.29 10.15 -12.75
CA SER A 36 -0.35 11.36 -13.58
C SER A 36 -1.27 12.43 -12.98
N ASN A 37 -2.29 12.02 -12.22
CA ASN A 37 -3.35 12.90 -11.72
C ASN A 37 -3.58 12.77 -10.22
N THR A 38 -2.55 12.49 -9.42
CA THR A 38 -2.69 12.18 -7.97
C THR A 38 -3.54 13.20 -7.21
N SER A 39 -3.38 14.49 -7.52
CA SER A 39 -4.10 15.58 -6.85
C SER A 39 -5.62 15.52 -7.02
N LEU A 40 -6.12 14.99 -8.15
CA LEU A 40 -7.55 14.77 -8.38
C LEU A 40 -8.14 13.69 -7.45
N TYR A 41 -7.28 12.84 -6.91
CA TYR A 41 -7.67 11.71 -6.07
C TYR A 41 -7.49 11.98 -4.58
N TYR A 42 -7.03 13.16 -4.15
CA TYR A 42 -6.85 13.46 -2.74
C TYR A 42 -8.14 13.24 -1.93
N GLY A 43 -8.02 12.53 -0.81
CA GLY A 43 -9.13 12.12 0.05
C GLY A 43 -9.99 10.97 -0.47
N THR A 44 -9.86 10.61 -1.75
CA THR A 44 -10.65 9.53 -2.36
C THR A 44 -10.21 8.17 -1.86
N LYS A 45 -11.17 7.25 -1.76
CA LYS A 45 -10.96 5.86 -1.37
C LYS A 45 -10.63 5.03 -2.60
N VAL A 46 -9.44 4.45 -2.62
CA VAL A 46 -8.96 3.64 -3.74
C VAL A 46 -8.56 2.24 -3.29
N HIS A 47 -8.59 1.30 -4.22
CA HIS A 47 -7.97 0.00 -4.02
C HIS A 47 -7.10 -0.37 -5.21
N GLN A 48 -5.96 -1.01 -4.94
CA GLN A 48 -5.07 -1.55 -5.95
C GLN A 48 -4.39 -2.82 -5.45
N SER A 49 -3.73 -3.52 -6.39
CA SER A 49 -2.84 -4.65 -6.10
C SER A 49 -1.45 -4.32 -6.63
N GLY A 50 -0.42 -4.87 -5.98
CA GLY A 50 0.96 -4.64 -6.36
C GLY A 50 1.92 -5.51 -5.56
N HIS A 51 3.21 -5.23 -5.69
CA HIS A 51 4.28 -5.96 -5.02
C HIS A 51 5.08 -5.04 -4.12
N ILE A 52 5.45 -5.53 -2.94
CA ILE A 52 6.32 -4.79 -2.02
C ILE A 52 7.71 -4.68 -2.62
N LYS A 53 8.29 -3.49 -2.65
CA LYS A 53 9.66 -3.21 -3.10
C LYS A 53 10.60 -2.86 -1.97
N ASP A 54 10.05 -2.23 -0.94
CA ASP A 54 10.81 -1.85 0.24
C ASP A 54 9.85 -1.77 1.44
N LEU A 55 10.40 -2.02 2.62
CA LEU A 55 9.70 -2.06 3.89
C LEU A 55 10.41 -1.15 4.90
N ASP A 56 9.81 0.01 5.13
CA ASP A 56 10.27 0.90 6.20
C ASP A 56 9.40 0.68 7.45
N MET A 57 9.94 -0.08 8.40
CA MET A 57 9.26 -0.37 9.67
C MET A 57 9.34 0.80 10.66
N GLU A 58 10.39 1.63 10.59
CA GLU A 58 10.60 2.77 11.49
C GLU A 58 9.54 3.85 11.20
N HIS A 59 9.38 4.19 9.93
CA HIS A 59 8.44 5.20 9.46
C HIS A 59 7.08 4.60 9.04
N LYS A 60 6.92 3.28 9.17
CA LYS A 60 5.69 2.52 8.90
C LYS A 60 5.09 2.78 7.52
N TYR A 61 5.91 2.59 6.49
CA TYR A 61 5.43 2.60 5.11
C TYR A 61 6.00 1.45 4.30
N LEU A 62 5.29 1.09 3.24
CA LEU A 62 5.75 0.16 2.20
C LEU A 62 5.91 0.94 0.90
N LEU A 63 6.92 0.58 0.10
CA LEU A 63 6.99 1.00 -1.30
C LEU A 63 6.37 -0.09 -2.15
N ILE A 64 5.37 0.24 -2.94
CA ILE A 64 4.59 -0.74 -3.72
C ILE A 64 4.71 -0.44 -5.20
N ALA A 65 5.17 -1.43 -5.98
CA ALA A 65 5.11 -1.41 -7.43
C ALA A 65 3.71 -1.89 -7.89
N LEU A 66 3.00 -1.07 -8.64
CA LEU A 66 1.62 -1.34 -9.08
C LEU A 66 1.55 -1.89 -10.51
N ASP A 67 2.59 -1.68 -11.32
CA ASP A 67 2.67 -2.16 -12.71
C ASP A 67 3.63 -3.34 -12.82
N GLY A 68 3.12 -4.58 -12.74
CA GLY A 68 3.88 -5.78 -13.12
C GLY A 68 5.21 -6.03 -12.40
N ASN A 69 5.43 -5.41 -11.23
CA ASN A 69 6.69 -5.40 -10.45
C ASN A 69 7.75 -4.38 -10.93
N ASP A 70 7.41 -3.43 -11.81
CA ASP A 70 8.29 -2.33 -12.24
C ASP A 70 8.57 -1.36 -11.07
N GLU A 71 9.84 -1.24 -10.73
CA GLU A 71 10.36 -0.38 -9.65
C GLU A 71 10.47 1.09 -10.07
N SER A 72 10.38 1.37 -11.37
CA SER A 72 10.55 2.72 -11.90
C SER A 72 9.53 3.71 -11.34
N LYS A 73 8.38 3.22 -10.87
CA LYS A 73 7.29 4.04 -10.33
C LYS A 73 6.51 3.30 -9.24
N THR A 74 6.90 3.55 -7.99
CA THR A 74 6.26 2.97 -6.80
C THR A 74 5.34 3.97 -6.12
N ILE A 75 4.33 3.50 -5.38
CA ILE A 75 3.57 4.34 -4.43
C ILE A 75 4.11 4.14 -3.01
N LYS A 76 3.90 5.13 -2.16
CA LYS A 76 4.18 5.04 -0.72
C LYS A 76 2.90 4.69 0.03
N LEU A 77 2.81 3.47 0.54
CA LEU A 77 1.68 3.00 1.34
C LEU A 77 2.00 3.14 2.83
N LYS A 78 1.45 4.15 3.48
CA LYS A 78 1.50 4.29 4.95
C LYS A 78 0.59 3.27 5.59
N TYR A 79 1.06 2.60 6.63
CA TYR A 79 0.29 1.58 7.32
C TYR A 79 0.45 1.63 8.83
N ASN A 80 -0.51 1.05 9.54
CA ASN A 80 -0.36 0.53 10.88
C ASN A 80 -0.52 -0.98 10.83
N LEU A 81 0.04 -1.68 11.82
CA LEU A 81 -0.05 -3.14 11.85
C LEU A 81 -1.48 -3.68 11.97
N SER A 82 -2.40 -2.87 12.52
CA SER A 82 -3.83 -3.17 12.56
C SER A 82 -4.52 -3.08 11.19
N ASN A 83 -3.89 -2.46 10.18
CA ASN A 83 -4.46 -2.40 8.84
C ASN A 83 -4.32 -3.71 8.08
N PHE A 84 -3.40 -4.60 8.47
CA PHE A 84 -3.28 -5.91 7.84
C PHE A 84 -4.44 -6.82 8.23
N GLU A 85 -4.80 -7.70 7.31
CA GLU A 85 -5.74 -8.77 7.55
C GLU A 85 -5.34 -9.59 8.78
N ARG A 86 -6.35 -9.93 9.60
CA ARG A 86 -6.15 -10.69 10.84
C ARG A 86 -5.46 -12.02 10.52
N GLY A 87 -4.28 -12.21 11.10
CA GLY A 87 -3.45 -13.39 10.84
C GLY A 87 -2.01 -13.18 11.29
N ASN A 88 -1.12 -14.04 10.84
CA ASN A 88 0.31 -13.83 11.00
C ASN A 88 0.80 -13.03 9.81
N VAL A 89 1.16 -11.76 10.06
CA VAL A 89 1.69 -10.87 9.04
C VAL A 89 3.19 -11.13 8.92
N SER A 90 3.58 -11.73 7.80
CA SER A 90 4.98 -11.82 7.38
C SER A 90 5.09 -11.05 6.09
N LEU A 91 5.89 -9.99 6.09
CA LEU A 91 6.12 -9.16 4.92
C LEU A 91 7.53 -9.37 4.40
N GLN A 92 7.64 -9.48 3.09
CA GLN A 92 8.90 -9.61 2.37
C GLN A 92 8.85 -8.76 1.12
N GLU A 93 10.02 -8.36 0.65
CA GLU A 93 10.14 -7.80 -0.69
C GLU A 93 9.61 -8.81 -1.72
N ASN A 94 9.00 -8.26 -2.77
CA ASN A 94 8.24 -8.94 -3.81
C ASN A 94 6.99 -9.70 -3.35
N ASP A 95 6.60 -9.66 -2.07
CA ASP A 95 5.30 -10.22 -1.68
C ASP A 95 4.17 -9.47 -2.41
N PRO A 96 3.21 -10.21 -3.02
CA PRO A 96 2.03 -9.60 -3.61
C PRO A 96 1.08 -9.14 -2.49
N ILE A 97 0.57 -7.94 -2.65
CA ILE A 97 -0.43 -7.36 -1.74
C ILE A 97 -1.59 -6.75 -2.49
N LYS A 98 -2.75 -6.73 -1.84
CA LYS A 98 -3.90 -5.91 -2.22
C LYS A 98 -4.21 -4.97 -1.08
N PHE A 99 -4.36 -3.69 -1.36
CA PHE A 99 -4.66 -2.70 -0.33
C PHE A 99 -5.87 -1.85 -0.72
N TYR A 100 -6.49 -1.31 0.32
CA TYR A 100 -7.60 -0.37 0.28
C TYR A 100 -7.21 0.79 1.16
N GLY A 101 -7.37 2.02 0.69
CA GLY A 101 -6.93 3.18 1.43
C GLY A 101 -7.36 4.49 0.82
N ARG A 102 -6.79 5.58 1.33
CA ARG A 102 -7.08 6.94 0.88
C ARG A 102 -5.82 7.61 0.34
N VAL A 103 -5.94 8.27 -0.81
CA VAL A 103 -4.84 9.08 -1.34
C VAL A 103 -4.71 10.32 -0.46
N LEU A 104 -3.54 10.54 0.10
CA LEU A 104 -3.29 11.64 1.04
C LEU A 104 -2.61 12.83 0.37
N ALA A 105 -1.56 12.52 -0.38
CA ALA A 105 -0.60 13.51 -0.83
C ALA A 105 0.26 12.93 -1.96
N THR A 106 1.23 13.71 -2.38
CA THR A 106 2.33 13.30 -3.24
C THR A 106 3.64 13.46 -2.45
N ASP A 107 4.57 12.53 -2.62
CA ASP A 107 5.90 12.54 -2.03
C ASP A 107 6.95 12.67 -3.15
N ASN A 108 8.05 13.37 -2.89
CA ASN A 108 9.15 13.50 -3.83
C ASN A 108 10.26 12.53 -3.45
N TYR A 109 10.87 11.86 -4.43
CA TYR A 109 12.07 11.05 -4.23
C TYR A 109 13.03 11.22 -5.39
N ILE A 110 14.29 10.88 -5.17
CA ILE A 110 15.30 10.81 -6.23
C ILE A 110 15.33 9.37 -6.74
N ASN A 111 15.10 9.19 -8.04
CA ASN A 111 15.22 7.86 -8.66
C ASN A 111 16.68 7.53 -9.03
N ASP A 112 16.92 6.32 -9.53
CA ASP A 112 18.25 5.82 -9.91
C ASP A 112 18.95 6.66 -10.99
N LYS A 113 18.19 7.49 -11.72
CA LYS A 113 18.70 8.43 -12.73
C LYS A 113 19.03 9.81 -12.16
N GLY A 114 19.01 9.97 -10.84
CA GLY A 114 19.24 11.25 -10.16
C GLY A 114 18.13 12.29 -10.37
N ARG A 115 16.94 11.88 -10.84
CA ARG A 115 15.84 12.80 -11.11
C ARG A 115 14.87 12.83 -9.94
N THR A 116 14.39 14.02 -9.61
CA THR A 116 13.25 14.17 -8.70
C THR A 116 12.00 13.66 -9.40
N VAL A 117 11.36 12.66 -8.79
CA VAL A 117 10.10 12.06 -9.25
C VAL A 117 9.09 12.14 -8.12
N GLN A 118 7.84 12.36 -8.51
CA GLN A 118 6.70 12.36 -7.61
C GLN A 118 6.09 10.97 -7.51
N ARG A 119 5.65 10.58 -6.32
CA ARG A 119 4.87 9.36 -6.10
C ARG A 119 3.62 9.63 -5.24
N PRO A 120 2.49 8.98 -5.52
CA PRO A 120 1.34 8.96 -4.64
C PRO A 120 1.66 8.45 -3.25
N VAL A 121 1.09 9.10 -2.23
CA VAL A 121 1.07 8.62 -0.84
C VAL A 121 -0.34 8.17 -0.49
N ILE A 122 -0.47 6.93 -0.03
CA ILE A 122 -1.76 6.32 0.32
C ILE A 122 -1.73 5.93 1.80
N SER A 123 -2.77 6.29 2.54
CA SER A 123 -3.02 5.76 3.88
C SER A 123 -3.82 4.49 3.78
N ALA A 124 -3.26 3.37 4.25
CA ALA A 124 -3.98 2.10 4.26
C ALA A 124 -5.13 2.13 5.27
N ASP A 125 -6.29 1.68 4.82
CA ASP A 125 -7.43 1.31 5.66
C ASP A 125 -7.43 -0.21 5.89
N PHE A 126 -7.06 -1.01 4.87
CA PHE A 126 -6.97 -2.47 4.92
C PHE A 126 -5.94 -3.02 3.94
N ILE A 127 -5.16 -4.03 4.33
CA ILE A 127 -4.13 -4.68 3.50
C ILE A 127 -4.28 -6.20 3.59
N GLN A 128 -4.34 -6.86 2.45
CA GLN A 128 -4.26 -8.30 2.30
C GLN A 128 -2.88 -8.64 1.73
N SER A 129 -2.13 -9.49 2.44
CA SER A 129 -0.82 -9.99 2.01
C SER A 129 -0.94 -11.42 1.50
N LYS A 130 -0.07 -11.82 0.55
CA LYS A 130 0.04 -13.19 0.01
C LYS A 130 -1.23 -13.67 -0.71
N ILE A 131 -1.72 -12.82 -1.61
CA ILE A 131 -2.79 -13.15 -2.58
C ILE A 131 -2.28 -14.05 -3.71
#